data_AF-A0A812QHF5-F1
#
_entry.id   AF-A0A812QHF5-F1
#
_cell.length_a   1.000
_cell.length_b   1.000
_cell.length_c   1.000
_cell.angle_alpha   90.00
_cell.angle_beta   90.00
_cell.angle_gamma   90.00
#
_symmetry.space_group_name_H-M   'P 1'
#
loop_
_entity.id
_entity.type
_entity.pdbx_description
1 polymer ?
#
loop_
_entity_poly.entity_id
_entity_poly.type
_entity_poly.pdbx_seq_one_letter_code
_entity_poly.pdbx_strand_id
1 'polypeptide(L)'
;EEADETARQLAIQEGIFAGVSSGGAVSAALKIAQEAPGRVVVCIVCDRGDRYLSTGVFAPPPPLHHSCISANLDLTLRSYQRNLKDQHAPIFALFTAPWCPDCMAALPVVDALFAERVRGGSLLRCIVSKTREEWKDASHPLRSDPRWRERPEAKGLVAVPTLAYLGTAAEPLAQPVIQGGLEGL
;
A
#
# COMPACT_ATOMS: atom_id res chain seq x y z
N GLU A 1 21.46 -10.81 -6.44
CA GLU A 1 20.28 -10.44 -5.62
C GLU A 1 20.56 -9.25 -4.70
N GLU A 2 21.32 -9.40 -3.61
CA GLU A 2 21.58 -8.27 -2.68
C GLU A 2 22.31 -7.07 -3.35
N ALA A 3 23.27 -7.36 -4.23
CA ALA A 3 23.98 -6.34 -5.01
C ALA A 3 23.06 -5.58 -5.99
N ASP A 4 22.14 -6.30 -6.65
CA ASP A 4 21.18 -5.71 -7.58
C ASP A 4 20.20 -4.79 -6.84
N GLU A 5 19.71 -5.25 -5.69
CA GLU A 5 18.80 -4.46 -4.84
C GLU A 5 19.50 -3.22 -4.31
N THR A 6 20.73 -3.34 -3.82
CA THR A 6 21.50 -2.18 -3.34
C THR A 6 21.78 -1.19 -4.48
N ALA A 7 22.05 -1.66 -5.70
CA ALA A 7 22.21 -0.78 -6.87
C ALA A 7 20.91 -0.01 -7.20
N ARG A 8 19.73 -0.65 -7.05
CA ARG A 8 18.43 0.05 -7.18
C ARG A 8 18.23 1.08 -6.08
N GLN A 9 18.50 0.72 -4.83
CA GLN A 9 18.34 1.63 -3.70
C GLN A 9 19.27 2.85 -3.82
N LEU A 10 20.51 2.67 -4.28
CA LEU A 10 21.41 3.78 -4.60
C LEU A 10 20.82 4.76 -5.62
N ALA A 11 20.18 4.24 -6.67
CA ALA A 11 19.56 5.08 -7.69
C ALA A 11 18.32 5.83 -7.14
N ILE A 12 17.51 5.18 -6.29
CA ILE A 12 16.25 5.73 -5.75
C ILE A 12 16.49 6.71 -4.60
N GLN A 13 17.36 6.34 -3.65
CA GLN A 13 17.56 7.09 -2.41
C GLN A 13 18.64 8.17 -2.56
N GLU A 14 19.72 7.86 -3.26
CA GLU A 14 20.91 8.72 -3.35
C GLU A 14 21.08 9.39 -4.73
N GLY A 15 20.26 9.01 -5.72
CA GLY A 15 20.42 9.46 -7.10
C GLY A 15 21.70 8.94 -7.78
N ILE A 16 22.35 7.94 -7.21
CA ILE A 16 23.59 7.35 -7.73
C ILE A 16 23.22 6.17 -8.63
N PHE A 17 23.20 6.44 -9.94
CA PHE A 17 22.88 5.44 -10.94
C PHE A 17 24.11 4.62 -11.35
N ALA A 18 24.31 3.47 -10.70
CA ALA A 18 25.53 2.65 -10.80
C ALA A 18 25.26 1.17 -11.14
N GLY A 19 26.27 0.43 -11.60
CA GLY A 19 26.14 -0.99 -11.92
C GLY A 19 26.06 -1.93 -10.71
N VAL A 20 25.80 -3.21 -10.97
CA VAL A 20 25.64 -4.26 -9.95
C VAL A 20 26.87 -4.40 -9.07
N SER A 21 28.08 -4.28 -9.64
CA SER A 21 29.32 -4.40 -8.85
C SER A 21 29.45 -3.26 -7.84
N SER A 22 29.01 -2.05 -8.20
CA SER A 22 28.96 -0.90 -7.30
C SER A 22 27.94 -1.12 -6.19
N GLY A 23 26.77 -1.68 -6.51
CA GLY A 23 25.77 -2.10 -5.52
C GLY A 23 26.32 -3.13 -4.53
N GLY A 24 27.10 -4.11 -5.00
CA GLY A 24 27.77 -5.07 -4.13
C GLY A 24 28.80 -4.42 -3.19
N ALA A 25 29.60 -3.48 -3.69
CA ALA A 25 30.58 -2.75 -2.88
C ALA A 25 29.91 -1.93 -1.77
N VAL A 26 28.81 -1.24 -2.08
CA VAL A 26 28.04 -0.47 -1.10
C VAL A 26 27.35 -1.39 -0.09
N SER A 27 26.77 -2.51 -0.53
CA SER A 27 26.15 -3.49 0.37
C SER A 27 27.14 -3.99 1.43
N ALA A 28 28.36 -4.35 1.01
CA ALA A 28 29.42 -4.74 1.93
C ALA A 28 29.86 -3.58 2.84
N ALA A 29 30.00 -2.38 2.31
CA ALA A 29 30.38 -1.20 3.08
C ALA A 29 29.37 -0.86 4.17
N LEU A 30 28.06 -0.98 3.90
CA LEU A 30 27.00 -0.77 4.89
C LEU A 30 27.09 -1.77 6.05
N LYS A 31 27.36 -3.05 5.75
CA LYS A 31 27.57 -4.09 6.79
C LYS A 31 28.79 -3.78 7.65
N ILE A 32 29.91 -3.41 7.03
CA ILE A 32 31.14 -3.01 7.74
C ILE A 32 30.88 -1.78 8.62
N ALA A 33 30.14 -0.79 8.12
CA ALA A 33 29.83 0.42 8.87
C ALA A 33 28.97 0.13 10.12
N GLN A 34 28.08 -0.86 10.07
CA GLN A 34 27.30 -1.30 11.22
C GLN A 34 28.19 -1.93 12.31
N GLU A 35 29.23 -2.65 11.91
CA GLU A 35 30.18 -3.29 12.84
C GLU A 35 31.25 -2.34 13.39
N ALA A 36 31.49 -1.21 12.72
CA ALA A 36 32.54 -0.24 13.05
C ALA A 36 32.00 1.17 13.33
N PRO A 37 31.20 1.37 14.39
CA PRO A 37 30.61 2.67 14.70
C PRO A 37 31.67 3.74 14.95
N GLY A 38 31.45 4.95 14.43
CA GLY A 38 32.37 6.08 14.55
C GLY A 38 33.58 6.02 13.61
N ARG A 39 33.63 5.07 12.67
CA ARG A 39 34.65 5.01 11.61
C ARG A 39 34.07 5.46 10.27
N VAL A 40 34.96 5.94 9.39
CA VAL A 40 34.62 6.27 8.00
C VAL A 40 34.90 5.05 7.14
N VAL A 41 33.89 4.56 6.43
CA VAL A 41 34.00 3.48 5.44
C VAL A 41 33.89 4.08 4.05
N VAL A 42 34.78 3.67 3.15
CA VAL A 42 34.81 4.15 1.76
C VAL A 42 34.65 2.95 0.83
N CYS A 43 33.80 3.10 -0.19
CA CYS A 43 33.66 2.15 -1.29
C CYS A 43 33.69 2.89 -2.63
N ILE A 44 33.94 2.14 -3.71
CA ILE A 44 34.11 2.69 -5.05
C ILE A 44 32.90 2.31 -5.91
N VAL A 45 32.33 3.31 -6.58
CA VAL A 45 31.40 3.13 -7.69
C VAL A 45 32.22 2.99 -8.97
N CYS A 46 32.25 1.80 -9.55
CA CYS A 46 33.16 1.44 -10.63
C CYS A 46 32.61 1.69 -12.03
N ASP A 47 31.31 2.00 -12.15
CA ASP A 47 30.62 2.19 -13.42
C ASP A 47 29.29 2.97 -13.27
N ARG A 48 28.72 3.36 -14.42
CA ARG A 48 27.41 3.99 -14.52
C ARG A 48 26.32 2.96 -14.85
N GLY A 49 25.12 3.18 -14.32
CA GLY A 49 23.96 2.28 -14.43
C GLY A 49 23.35 2.17 -15.83
N ASP A 50 23.64 3.10 -16.76
CA ASP A 50 23.06 3.13 -18.11
C ASP A 50 23.39 1.87 -18.92
N ARG A 51 24.54 1.26 -18.64
CA ARG A 51 24.97 -0.02 -19.24
C ARG A 51 24.11 -1.22 -18.84
N TYR A 52 23.28 -1.08 -17.82
CA TYR A 52 22.49 -2.16 -17.23
C TYR A 52 20.98 -2.03 -17.49
N LEU A 53 20.56 -1.07 -18.32
CA LEU A 53 19.14 -0.88 -18.64
C LEU A 53 18.51 -2.11 -19.32
N SER A 54 19.28 -2.81 -20.16
CA SER A 54 18.82 -4.02 -20.86
C SER A 54 18.98 -5.32 -20.07
N THR A 55 19.62 -5.29 -18.90
CA THR A 55 19.90 -6.50 -18.10
C THR A 55 18.79 -6.83 -17.11
N GLY A 56 17.81 -5.93 -16.94
CA GLY A 56 16.71 -6.08 -16.00
C GLY A 56 17.05 -5.69 -14.56
N VAL A 57 18.29 -5.27 -14.28
CA VAL A 57 18.70 -4.76 -12.94
C VAL A 57 17.82 -3.58 -12.54
N PHE A 58 17.56 -2.67 -13.47
CA PHE A 58 16.66 -1.52 -13.28
C PHE A 58 15.28 -1.72 -13.90
N ALA A 59 14.93 -2.94 -14.30
CA ALA A 59 13.56 -3.19 -14.67
C ALA A 59 12.66 -2.85 -13.47
N PRO A 60 11.50 -2.21 -13.69
CA PRO A 60 10.53 -2.06 -12.64
C PRO A 60 10.30 -3.44 -12.03
N PRO A 61 10.16 -3.55 -10.70
CA PRO A 61 9.95 -4.85 -10.07
C PRO A 61 8.81 -5.55 -10.81
N PRO A 62 8.95 -6.88 -11.08
CA PRO A 62 7.88 -7.63 -11.72
C PRO A 62 6.58 -7.29 -10.99
N PRO A 63 5.45 -7.10 -11.72
CA PRO A 63 4.19 -6.78 -11.07
C PRO A 63 3.99 -7.81 -9.95
N LEU A 64 4.03 -7.35 -8.70
CA LEU A 64 3.81 -8.20 -7.55
C LEU A 64 2.48 -8.89 -7.82
N HIS A 65 2.50 -10.22 -7.77
CA HIS A 65 1.34 -11.07 -8.02
C HIS A 65 0.15 -10.46 -7.29
N HIS A 66 -0.82 -9.99 -8.05
CA HIS A 66 -1.98 -9.26 -7.56
C HIS A 66 -2.86 -10.23 -6.78
N SER A 67 -2.63 -10.37 -5.48
CA SER A 67 -3.66 -10.79 -4.56
C SER A 67 -4.56 -9.59 -4.26
N CYS A 68 -5.26 -9.11 -5.29
CA CYS A 68 -6.50 -8.37 -5.08
C CYS A 68 -7.50 -9.35 -4.47
N ILE A 69 -7.41 -9.57 -3.16
CA ILE A 69 -8.43 -10.32 -2.42
C ILE A 69 -9.64 -9.40 -2.30
N SER A 70 -10.41 -9.28 -3.38
CA SER A 70 -11.76 -8.71 -3.33
C SER A 70 -12.66 -9.68 -2.57
N ALA A 71 -12.61 -9.62 -1.25
CA ALA A 71 -13.61 -10.28 -0.42
C ALA A 71 -14.80 -9.32 -0.29
N ASN A 72 -15.95 -9.71 -0.83
CA ASN A 72 -17.22 -9.05 -0.52
C ASN A 72 -17.61 -9.47 0.91
N LEU A 73 -17.49 -8.53 1.84
CA LEU A 73 -17.72 -8.79 3.24
C LEU A 73 -19.04 -8.18 3.69
N ASP A 74 -19.98 -9.03 4.11
CA ASP A 74 -21.07 -8.58 5.00
C ASP A 74 -20.42 -8.06 6.29
N LEU A 75 -20.56 -6.75 6.55
CA LEU A 75 -19.70 -6.02 7.49
C LEU A 75 -20.02 -6.31 8.96
N THR A 76 -19.69 -7.52 9.40
CA THR A 76 -19.57 -7.85 10.82
C THR A 76 -18.15 -7.55 11.30
N LEU A 77 -18.02 -7.00 12.51
CA LEU A 77 -16.71 -6.66 13.07
C LEU A 77 -15.75 -7.87 13.10
N ARG A 78 -16.26 -9.05 13.43
CA ARG A 78 -15.47 -10.29 13.46
C ARG A 78 -14.90 -10.63 12.09
N SER A 79 -15.72 -10.54 11.04
CA SER A 79 -15.27 -10.86 9.69
C SER A 79 -14.28 -9.81 9.18
N TYR A 80 -14.50 -8.53 9.52
CA TYR A 80 -13.58 -7.45 9.18
C TYR A 80 -12.21 -7.65 9.84
N GLN A 81 -12.18 -7.89 11.15
CA GLN A 81 -10.95 -8.15 11.89
C GLN A 81 -10.19 -9.39 11.40
N ARG A 82 -10.91 -10.47 11.07
CA ARG A 82 -10.29 -11.67 10.53
C ARG A 82 -9.59 -11.38 9.20
N ASN A 83 -10.27 -10.71 8.27
CA ASN A 83 -9.69 -10.38 6.98
C ASN A 83 -8.51 -9.42 7.07
N LEU A 84 -8.47 -8.54 8.08
CA LEU A 84 -7.32 -7.66 8.33
C LEU A 84 -6.08 -8.43 8.80
N LYS A 85 -6.23 -9.44 9.68
CA LYS A 85 -5.10 -10.18 10.25
C LYS A 85 -4.31 -11.00 9.24
N ASP A 86 -4.97 -11.42 8.16
CA ASP A 86 -4.36 -12.29 7.15
C ASP A 86 -3.57 -11.51 6.08
N GLN A 87 -3.52 -10.17 6.16
CA GLN A 87 -2.86 -9.33 5.15
C GLN A 87 -1.45 -8.93 5.57
N HIS A 88 -0.51 -9.06 4.65
CA HIS A 88 0.90 -8.66 4.83
C HIS A 88 1.27 -7.44 3.96
N ALA A 89 0.26 -6.79 3.37
CA ALA A 89 0.36 -5.76 2.34
C ALA A 89 -0.37 -4.48 2.77
N PRO A 90 -0.12 -3.32 2.14
CA PRO A 90 -0.95 -2.13 2.31
C PRO A 90 -2.43 -2.45 2.03
N ILE A 91 -3.29 -2.18 3.01
CA ILE A 91 -4.70 -2.55 2.96
C ILE A 91 -5.54 -1.30 2.69
N PHE A 92 -6.47 -1.41 1.76
CA PHE A 92 -7.49 -0.43 1.48
C PHE A 92 -8.86 -1.04 1.79
N ALA A 93 -9.71 -0.30 2.48
CA ALA A 93 -11.10 -0.67 2.71
C ALA A 93 -12.02 0.23 1.89
N LEU A 94 -12.81 -0.36 1.01
CA LEU A 94 -13.87 0.31 0.28
C LEU A 94 -15.22 -0.06 0.88
N PHE A 95 -15.83 0.88 1.59
CA PHE A 95 -17.18 0.74 2.15
C PHE A 95 -18.21 1.07 1.08
N THR A 96 -19.07 0.11 0.74
CA THR A 96 -20.07 0.22 -0.32
C THR A 96 -21.42 -0.33 0.10
N ALA A 97 -22.43 -0.10 -0.72
CA ALA A 97 -23.73 -0.75 -0.60
C ALA A 97 -24.32 -1.07 -1.98
N PRO A 98 -24.97 -2.23 -2.16
CA PRO A 98 -25.50 -2.66 -3.46
C PRO A 98 -26.70 -1.82 -3.93
N TRP A 99 -27.41 -1.19 -3.01
CA TRP A 99 -28.55 -0.31 -3.30
C TRP A 99 -28.13 1.12 -3.67
N CYS A 100 -26.85 1.48 -3.52
CA CYS A 100 -26.35 2.83 -3.76
C CYS A 100 -25.85 2.97 -5.21
N PRO A 101 -26.46 3.83 -6.05
CA PRO A 101 -26.01 4.03 -7.43
C PRO A 101 -24.56 4.52 -7.53
N ASP A 102 -24.14 5.42 -6.63
CA ASP A 102 -22.77 5.93 -6.59
C ASP A 102 -21.76 4.83 -6.28
N CYS A 103 -22.12 3.88 -5.41
CA CYS A 103 -21.29 2.70 -5.16
C CYS A 103 -21.12 1.87 -6.43
N MET A 104 -22.22 1.56 -7.12
CA MET A 104 -22.19 0.74 -8.33
C MET A 104 -21.38 1.39 -9.46
N ALA A 105 -21.45 2.71 -9.59
CA ALA A 105 -20.64 3.48 -10.53
C ALA A 105 -19.15 3.53 -10.13
N ALA A 106 -18.85 3.58 -8.82
CA ALA A 106 -17.48 3.66 -8.31
C ALA A 106 -16.72 2.33 -8.41
N LEU A 107 -17.39 1.18 -8.26
CA LEU A 107 -16.75 -0.14 -8.25
C LEU A 107 -15.83 -0.38 -9.47
N PRO A 108 -16.25 -0.25 -10.74
CA PRO A 108 -15.37 -0.49 -11.88
C PRO A 108 -14.19 0.50 -11.96
N VAL A 109 -14.38 1.74 -11.48
CA VAL A 109 -13.32 2.76 -11.45
C VAL A 109 -12.26 2.39 -10.42
N VAL A 110 -12.68 1.99 -9.21
CA VAL A 110 -11.76 1.55 -8.16
C VAL A 110 -11.02 0.28 -8.61
N ASP A 111 -11.69 -0.63 -9.30
CA ASP A 111 -11.07 -1.87 -9.79
C ASP A 111 -9.97 -1.60 -10.79
N ALA A 112 -10.22 -0.73 -11.76
CA ALA A 112 -9.22 -0.31 -12.73
C ALA A 112 -8.03 0.40 -12.05
N LEU A 113 -8.30 1.30 -11.09
CA LEU A 113 -7.26 1.99 -10.33
C LEU A 113 -6.36 1.03 -9.57
N PHE A 114 -6.93 0.01 -8.93
CA PHE A 114 -6.16 -0.97 -8.17
C PHE A 114 -5.40 -1.94 -9.08
N ALA A 115 -5.98 -2.31 -10.24
CA ALA A 115 -5.31 -3.13 -11.22
C ALA A 115 -4.12 -2.44 -11.89
N GLU A 116 -4.21 -1.13 -12.16
CA GLU A 116 -3.20 -0.39 -12.92
C GLU A 116 -2.15 0.30 -12.03
N ARG A 117 -2.57 0.84 -10.88
CA ARG A 117 -1.76 1.81 -10.11
C ARG A 117 -1.35 1.35 -8.72
N VAL A 118 -2.04 0.38 -8.12
CA VAL A 118 -1.72 -0.09 -6.76
C VAL A 118 -0.88 -1.37 -6.84
N ARG A 119 0.44 -1.23 -6.67
CA ARG A 119 1.35 -2.38 -6.64
C ARG A 119 1.40 -3.02 -5.25
N GLY A 120 1.04 -4.31 -5.18
CA GLY A 120 1.22 -5.13 -3.97
C GLY A 120 0.33 -4.74 -2.79
N GLY A 121 -0.86 -4.18 -3.04
CA GLY A 121 -1.85 -3.86 -1.99
C GLY A 121 -3.10 -4.75 -2.04
N SER A 122 -3.81 -4.82 -0.92
CA SER A 122 -5.07 -5.56 -0.77
C SER A 122 -6.26 -4.62 -0.71
N LEU A 123 -7.33 -4.93 -1.45
CA LEU A 123 -8.59 -4.16 -1.43
C LEU A 123 -9.71 -4.98 -0.78
N LEU A 124 -10.15 -4.56 0.42
CA LEU A 124 -11.28 -5.12 1.13
C LEU A 124 -12.58 -4.40 0.74
N ARG A 125 -13.55 -5.11 0.17
CA ARG A 125 -14.87 -4.56 -0.15
C ARG A 125 -15.84 -4.83 0.99
N CYS A 126 -16.18 -3.77 1.70
CA CYS A 126 -17.01 -3.81 2.88
C CYS A 126 -18.44 -3.41 2.51
N ILE A 127 -19.35 -4.38 2.45
CA ILE A 127 -20.77 -4.09 2.23
C ILE A 127 -21.37 -3.64 3.56
N VAL A 128 -21.68 -2.35 3.67
CA VAL A 128 -22.16 -1.77 4.93
C VAL A 128 -23.57 -2.26 5.30
N SER A 129 -24.43 -2.47 4.32
CA SER A 129 -25.79 -2.98 4.51
C SER A 129 -26.36 -3.53 3.20
N LYS A 130 -27.44 -4.33 3.29
CA LYS A 130 -28.17 -4.82 2.11
C LYS A 130 -29.31 -3.90 1.71
N THR A 131 -29.79 -3.06 2.65
CA THR A 131 -30.88 -2.10 2.42
C THR A 131 -30.51 -0.69 2.88
N ARG A 132 -31.18 0.31 2.30
CA ARG A 132 -30.96 1.72 2.64
C ARG A 132 -31.47 2.04 4.04
N GLU A 133 -32.50 1.35 4.48
CA GLU A 133 -33.15 1.49 5.77
C GLU A 133 -32.21 1.03 6.90
N GLU A 134 -31.60 -0.15 6.76
CA GLU A 134 -30.54 -0.63 7.66
C GLU A 134 -29.41 0.40 7.78
N TRP A 135 -28.97 0.95 6.64
CA TRP A 135 -27.90 1.95 6.65
C TRP A 135 -28.29 3.25 7.33
N LYS A 136 -29.57 3.65 7.34
CA LYS A 136 -30.01 4.88 8.01
C LYS A 136 -30.25 4.69 9.49
N ASP A 137 -30.37 3.46 9.96
CA ASP A 137 -30.62 3.17 11.37
C ASP A 137 -29.50 3.71 12.26
N ALA A 138 -29.89 4.43 13.32
CA ALA A 138 -28.95 4.94 14.32
C ALA A 138 -28.29 3.82 15.13
N SER A 139 -28.97 2.67 15.27
CA SER A 139 -28.47 1.47 15.91
C SER A 139 -27.53 0.64 15.04
N HIS A 140 -27.32 1.03 13.77
CA HIS A 140 -26.43 0.34 12.85
C HIS A 140 -25.03 0.12 13.47
N PRO A 141 -24.42 -1.08 13.38
CA PRO A 141 -23.18 -1.42 14.08
C PRO A 141 -22.04 -0.42 13.87
N LEU A 142 -21.86 0.10 12.65
CA LEU A 142 -20.84 1.13 12.36
C LEU A 142 -21.02 2.44 13.15
N ARG A 143 -22.24 2.73 13.63
CA ARG A 143 -22.55 3.91 14.44
C ARG A 143 -22.63 3.59 15.93
N SER A 144 -23.24 2.45 16.27
CA SER A 144 -23.59 2.10 17.65
C SER A 144 -22.47 1.38 18.40
N ASP A 145 -21.66 0.57 17.72
CA ASP A 145 -20.59 -0.21 18.36
C ASP A 145 -19.33 0.65 18.52
N PRO A 146 -18.87 0.91 19.77
CA PRO A 146 -17.70 1.76 20.04
C PRO A 146 -16.42 1.29 19.35
N ARG A 147 -16.29 -0.01 19.09
CA ARG A 147 -15.10 -0.61 18.47
C ARG A 147 -14.88 -0.14 17.02
N TRP A 148 -15.93 0.33 16.34
CA TRP A 148 -15.80 0.98 15.04
C TRP A 148 -15.40 2.45 15.16
N ARG A 149 -15.75 3.14 16.26
CA ARG A 149 -15.35 4.53 16.50
C ARG A 149 -13.88 4.70 16.87
N GLU A 150 -13.29 3.65 17.45
CA GLU A 150 -11.86 3.59 17.75
C GLU A 150 -10.99 3.41 16.50
N ARG A 151 -11.59 3.00 15.38
CA ARG A 151 -10.89 2.77 14.10
C ARG A 151 -10.89 4.02 13.23
N PRO A 152 -9.74 4.64 12.93
CA PRO A 152 -9.67 5.87 12.14
C PRO A 152 -10.39 5.78 10.80
N GLU A 153 -10.38 4.61 10.17
CA GLU A 153 -11.01 4.35 8.87
C GLU A 153 -12.53 4.27 8.89
N ALA A 154 -13.12 3.94 10.04
CA ALA A 154 -14.56 3.75 10.20
C ALA A 154 -15.18 4.83 11.11
N LYS A 155 -14.34 5.56 11.85
CA LYS A 155 -14.72 6.67 12.72
C LYS A 155 -15.37 7.76 11.89
N GLY A 156 -16.67 7.94 12.08
CA GLY A 156 -17.44 8.98 11.38
C GLY A 156 -17.82 8.61 9.94
N LEU A 157 -17.81 7.32 9.58
CA LEU A 157 -18.35 6.87 8.30
C LEU A 157 -19.86 7.16 8.23
N VAL A 158 -20.22 8.22 7.51
CA VAL A 158 -21.61 8.71 7.36
C VAL A 158 -22.18 8.47 5.97
N ALA A 159 -21.33 8.22 4.97
CA ALA A 159 -21.71 8.07 3.58
C ALA A 159 -20.98 6.89 2.92
N VAL A 160 -21.60 6.35 1.86
CA VAL A 160 -20.98 5.37 0.95
C VAL A 160 -21.14 5.88 -0.49
N PRO A 161 -20.22 5.57 -1.41
CA PRO A 161 -18.98 4.82 -1.19
C PRO A 161 -17.93 5.63 -0.39
N THR A 162 -17.11 4.96 0.40
CA THR A 162 -15.94 5.58 1.06
C THR A 162 -14.74 4.65 0.94
N LEU A 163 -13.62 5.18 0.44
CA LEU A 163 -12.35 4.48 0.36
C LEU A 163 -11.42 4.96 1.49
N ALA A 164 -10.93 4.04 2.30
CA ALA A 164 -9.99 4.31 3.37
C ALA A 164 -8.69 3.52 3.18
N TYR A 165 -7.57 4.16 3.42
CA TYR A 165 -6.26 3.51 3.50
C TYR A 165 -5.96 3.12 4.95
N LEU A 166 -5.62 1.86 5.18
CA LEU A 166 -5.41 1.31 6.52
C LEU A 166 -3.93 1.15 6.89
N GLY A 167 -3.00 1.49 5.98
CA GLY A 167 -1.58 1.19 6.17
C GLY A 167 -1.28 -0.28 5.87
N THR A 168 -0.18 -0.79 6.42
CA THR A 168 0.12 -2.23 6.40
C THR A 168 -0.35 -2.86 7.71
N ALA A 169 -0.56 -4.18 7.76
CA ALA A 169 -0.89 -4.84 9.04
C ALA A 169 0.23 -4.70 10.10
N ALA A 170 1.46 -4.37 9.68
CA ALA A 170 2.61 -4.13 10.55
C ALA A 170 2.68 -2.68 11.09
N GLU A 171 2.19 -1.70 10.34
CA GLU A 171 2.08 -0.29 10.75
C GLU A 171 0.76 0.31 10.23
N PRO A 172 -0.32 0.25 11.03
CA PRO A 172 -1.51 1.01 10.74
C PRO A 172 -1.30 2.44 11.24
N LEU A 173 -1.36 3.40 10.31
CA LEU A 173 -1.26 4.86 10.48
C LEU A 173 0.14 5.50 10.30
N ALA A 174 0.66 5.45 9.08
CA ALA A 174 1.20 6.66 8.47
C ALA A 174 0.26 7.03 7.31
N GLN A 175 -0.16 8.29 7.26
CA GLN A 175 -1.12 8.79 6.26
C GLN A 175 -0.69 8.38 4.84
N PRO A 176 -1.63 8.03 3.93
CA PRO A 176 -1.26 7.84 2.54
C PRO A 176 -0.77 9.19 2.02
N VAL A 177 0.52 9.29 1.71
CA VAL A 177 1.01 10.37 0.86
C VAL A 177 0.40 10.11 -0.51
N ILE A 178 -0.72 10.76 -0.79
CA ILE A 178 -1.18 10.95 -2.17
C ILE A 178 -0.13 11.85 -2.83
N GLN A 179 0.94 11.26 -3.38
CA GLN A 179 1.79 11.94 -4.34
C GLN A 179 0.98 12.09 -5.63
N GLY A 180 0.23 13.18 -5.67
CA GLY A 180 -0.66 13.55 -6.74
C GLY A 180 -1.22 14.94 -6.49
N GLY A 181 -0.36 15.86 -6.06
CA GLY A 181 -0.64 17.28 -6.17
C GLY A 181 -0.74 17.62 -7.65
N LEU A 182 -1.94 18.03 -8.08
CA LEU A 182 -2.06 19.03 -9.13
C LEU A 182 -1.31 20.26 -8.62
N GLU A 183 -0.02 20.37 -8.97
CA GLU A 183 0.71 21.61 -8.81
C GLU A 183 0.09 22.66 -9.75
N GLY A 184 -0.15 23.85 -9.21
CA GLY A 184 -0.60 25.05 -9.94
C GLY A 184 0.35 25.39 -11.10
N LEU A 185 -0.08 26.16 -12.10
CA LEU A 185 -0.31 27.61 -11.97
C LEU A 185 0.77 28.30 -11.13
#